data_AF-A0A850SL79-F1
#
_entry.id   AF-A0A850SL79-F1
#
_cell.length_a   1.000
_cell.length_b   1.000
_cell.length_c   1.000
_cell.angle_alpha   90.00
_cell.angle_beta   90.00
_cell.angle_gamma   90.00
#
_symmetry.space_group_name_H-M   'P 1'
#
loop_
_entity.id
_entity.type
_entity.pdbx_description
1 polymer ?
#
loop_
_entity_poly.entity_id
_entity_poly.type
_entity_poly.pdbx_seq_one_letter_code
_entity_poly.pdbx_strand_id
1 'polypeptide(L)'
;AIIGADGANSAVARQEVRGADRMPYVFAYHEIVRSPQSGQADFDGTRCDVYYQGRLSPDFYAWIFPHGETTSVGVCSANKGFSLRNAVGDLREATGLDASQTIRREGAPIPLRPLQRWDNGREVVLAGDAAGVVAPASGEGIYYAMAGGRFAADAVDALLETGDVRALATARKRFMKAHGRVFWILGIMQRFWYANDRRRERFVSICRDPDVQHLTWQAYMHKQLVRAKPLAHVRIFLKDLAHLVGLARVSQPSGKP
;
A
#
# COMPACT_ATOMS: atom_id res chain seq x y z
N ALA A 1 -9.93 22.35 -19.85
CA ALA A 1 -9.04 21.82 -18.80
C ALA A 1 -8.66 20.38 -19.15
N ILE A 2 -7.47 19.95 -18.77
CA ILE A 2 -6.92 18.60 -18.99
C ILE A 2 -6.73 17.93 -17.62
N ILE A 3 -7.26 16.72 -17.45
CA ILE A 3 -7.00 15.89 -16.27
C ILE A 3 -5.96 14.83 -16.64
N GLY A 4 -4.74 14.93 -16.08
CA GLY A 4 -3.69 13.92 -16.22
C GLY A 4 -3.93 12.74 -15.28
N ALA A 5 -4.45 11.64 -15.82
CA ALA A 5 -4.73 10.40 -15.08
C ALA A 5 -4.07 9.17 -15.74
N ASP A 6 -2.93 9.38 -16.39
CA ASP A 6 -2.17 8.42 -17.22
C ASP A 6 -1.16 7.58 -16.41
N GLY A 7 -1.43 7.38 -15.12
CA GLY A 7 -0.72 6.40 -14.27
C GLY A 7 0.65 6.86 -13.75
N ALA A 8 1.39 5.91 -13.16
CA ALA A 8 2.65 6.18 -12.47
C ALA A 8 3.73 6.79 -13.38
N ASN A 9 3.77 6.39 -14.65
CA ASN A 9 4.69 6.93 -15.66
C ASN A 9 4.09 8.10 -16.44
N SER A 10 3.23 8.90 -15.80
CA SER A 10 2.49 10.00 -16.43
C SER A 10 3.38 10.92 -17.27
N ALA A 11 3.10 11.01 -18.57
CA ALA A 11 3.73 11.96 -19.47
C ALA A 11 3.21 13.37 -19.21
N VAL A 12 1.91 13.49 -18.91
CA VAL A 12 1.27 14.77 -18.58
C VAL A 12 1.93 15.39 -17.36
N ALA A 13 2.11 14.63 -16.28
CA ALA A 13 2.75 15.12 -15.06
C ALA A 13 4.17 15.62 -15.34
N ARG A 14 4.99 14.84 -16.05
CA ARG A 14 6.38 15.20 -16.35
C ARG A 14 6.51 16.47 -17.20
N GLN A 15 5.61 16.68 -18.15
CA GLN A 15 5.68 17.81 -19.08
C GLN A 15 5.11 19.08 -18.45
N GLU A 16 4.02 18.95 -17.70
CA GLU A 16 3.20 20.10 -17.31
C GLU A 16 3.37 20.52 -15.84
N VAL A 17 3.72 19.59 -14.94
CA VAL A 17 3.72 19.86 -13.50
C VAL A 17 5.13 19.90 -12.93
N ARG A 18 5.52 21.08 -12.43
CA ARG A 18 6.85 21.31 -11.84
C ARG A 18 7.17 20.32 -10.71
N GLY A 19 8.27 19.60 -10.87
CA GLY A 19 8.79 18.66 -9.88
C GLY A 19 8.21 17.25 -9.96
N ALA A 20 7.30 16.98 -10.90
CA ALA A 20 6.77 15.64 -11.13
C ALA A 20 7.81 14.67 -11.72
N ASP A 21 8.83 15.20 -12.42
CA ASP A 21 9.99 14.48 -12.93
C ASP A 21 10.84 13.79 -11.85
N ARG A 22 10.68 14.20 -10.57
CA ARG A 22 11.45 13.71 -9.43
C ARG A 22 10.65 12.80 -8.51
N MET A 23 9.55 12.22 -8.98
CA MET A 23 8.74 11.29 -8.21
C MET A 23 9.59 10.08 -7.80
N PRO A 24 9.73 9.78 -6.50
CA PRO A 24 10.34 8.52 -6.08
C PRO A 24 9.34 7.37 -6.28
N TYR A 25 9.84 6.24 -6.77
CA TYR A 25 9.06 5.03 -7.02
C TYR A 25 9.60 3.85 -6.23
N VAL A 26 8.71 2.93 -5.91
CA VAL A 26 9.05 1.52 -5.68
C VAL A 26 8.63 0.70 -6.89
N PHE A 27 9.23 -0.48 -7.03
CA PHE A 27 8.88 -1.38 -8.11
C PHE A 27 8.20 -2.61 -7.54
N ALA A 28 6.99 -2.87 -8.04
CA ALA A 28 6.28 -4.11 -7.82
C ALA A 28 6.53 -5.05 -8.98
N TYR A 29 6.66 -6.34 -8.67
CA TYR A 29 6.68 -7.42 -9.64
C TYR A 29 5.78 -8.54 -9.14
N HIS A 30 4.95 -9.08 -10.02
CA HIS A 30 4.12 -10.23 -9.69
C HIS A 30 3.97 -11.20 -10.85
N GLU A 31 3.67 -12.43 -10.50
CA GLU A 31 3.29 -13.48 -11.43
C GLU A 31 1.85 -13.87 -11.16
N ILE A 32 1.05 -13.89 -12.21
CA ILE A 32 -0.29 -14.48 -12.15
C ILE A 32 -0.11 -15.96 -12.46
N VAL A 33 -0.45 -16.80 -11.50
CA VAL A 33 -0.39 -18.26 -11.62
C VAL A 33 -1.79 -18.85 -11.59
N ARG A 34 -1.96 -20.05 -12.12
CA ARG A 34 -3.19 -20.83 -11.92
C ARG A 34 -3.33 -21.18 -10.43
N SER A 35 -4.49 -20.91 -9.86
CA SER A 35 -4.77 -21.26 -8.47
C SER A 35 -4.69 -22.78 -8.30
N PRO A 36 -4.03 -23.30 -7.25
CA PRO A 36 -4.06 -24.72 -6.93
C PRO A 36 -5.49 -25.21 -6.72
N GLN A 37 -5.76 -26.47 -7.06
CA GLN A 37 -7.00 -27.11 -6.65
C GLN A 37 -6.94 -27.43 -5.15
N SER A 38 -8.10 -27.45 -4.47
CA SER A 38 -8.16 -27.74 -3.03
C SER A 38 -7.38 -29.00 -2.66
N GLY A 39 -6.46 -28.87 -1.70
CA GLY A 39 -5.64 -29.98 -1.19
C GLY A 39 -4.30 -30.21 -1.90
N GLN A 40 -3.95 -29.45 -2.95
CA GLN A 40 -2.66 -29.59 -3.65
C GLN A 40 -1.52 -28.76 -3.02
N ALA A 41 -1.84 -27.73 -2.26
CA ALA A 41 -0.91 -26.87 -1.54
C ALA A 41 -1.57 -26.39 -0.23
N ASP A 42 -0.79 -25.84 0.69
CA ASP A 42 -1.31 -25.04 1.81
C ASP A 42 -1.82 -23.69 1.29
N PHE A 43 -2.93 -23.75 0.54
CA PHE A 43 -3.51 -22.64 -0.20
C PHE A 43 -4.98 -22.47 0.17
N ASP A 44 -5.32 -21.27 0.66
CA ASP A 44 -6.68 -20.86 0.95
C ASP A 44 -7.12 -19.79 -0.05
N GLY A 45 -7.97 -20.18 -1.00
CA GLY A 45 -8.50 -19.29 -2.04
C GLY A 45 -9.43 -18.18 -1.52
N THR A 46 -9.74 -18.15 -0.22
CA THR A 46 -10.61 -17.14 0.40
C THR A 46 -9.84 -16.08 1.19
N ARG A 47 -8.52 -16.22 1.31
CA ARG A 47 -7.66 -15.35 2.12
C ARG A 47 -6.55 -14.73 1.28
N CYS A 48 -6.24 -13.47 1.58
CA CYS A 48 -5.06 -12.79 1.04
C CYS A 48 -3.92 -12.91 2.06
N ASP A 49 -2.79 -13.48 1.65
CA ASP A 49 -1.61 -13.61 2.50
C ASP A 49 -0.59 -12.52 2.21
N VAL A 50 -0.05 -11.93 3.28
CA VAL A 50 0.95 -10.86 3.24
C VAL A 50 2.15 -11.26 4.08
N TYR A 51 3.33 -11.24 3.47
CA TYR A 51 4.58 -11.71 4.06
C TYR A 51 5.50 -10.52 4.34
N TYR A 52 5.75 -10.26 5.63
CA TYR A 52 6.67 -9.21 6.10
C TYR A 52 8.07 -9.78 6.40
N GLN A 53 8.71 -10.35 5.38
CA GLN A 53 10.03 -10.98 5.51
C GLN A 53 11.08 -10.20 4.69
N GLY A 54 12.15 -9.74 5.34
CA GLY A 54 13.20 -8.94 4.70
C GLY A 54 13.87 -9.62 3.50
N ARG A 55 13.95 -10.96 3.52
CA ARG A 55 14.48 -11.76 2.41
C ARG A 55 13.62 -11.64 1.14
N LEU A 56 12.29 -11.57 1.28
CA LEU A 56 11.34 -11.47 0.17
C LEU A 56 11.10 -10.01 -0.24
N SER A 57 11.08 -9.11 0.74
CA SER A 57 10.97 -7.67 0.52
C SER A 57 11.69 -6.91 1.64
N PRO A 58 12.81 -6.24 1.34
CA PRO A 58 13.65 -5.61 2.37
C PRO A 58 13.06 -4.30 2.93
N ASP A 59 11.99 -3.77 2.35
CA ASP A 59 11.44 -2.45 2.69
C ASP A 59 9.92 -2.31 2.44
N PHE A 60 9.26 -3.39 2.02
CA PHE A 60 7.82 -3.52 1.79
C PHE A 60 7.36 -4.92 2.26
N TYR A 61 6.48 -5.58 1.50
CA TYR A 61 5.98 -6.92 1.77
C TYR A 61 5.86 -7.70 0.46
N ALA A 62 5.73 -9.02 0.59
CA ALA A 62 5.31 -9.91 -0.47
C ALA A 62 3.85 -10.34 -0.27
N TRP A 63 3.18 -10.79 -1.31
CA TRP A 63 1.77 -11.17 -1.22
C TRP A 63 1.43 -12.40 -2.06
N ILE A 64 0.33 -13.05 -1.64
CA ILE A 64 -0.40 -14.07 -2.40
C ILE A 64 -1.87 -13.67 -2.34
N PHE A 65 -2.42 -13.20 -3.46
CA PHE A 65 -3.80 -12.73 -3.57
C PHE A 65 -4.59 -13.62 -4.55
N PRO A 66 -5.49 -14.49 -4.03
CA PRO A 66 -6.39 -15.27 -4.86
C PRO A 66 -7.44 -14.42 -5.58
N HIS A 67 -7.73 -14.77 -6.83
CA HIS A 67 -8.73 -14.15 -7.70
C HIS A 67 -9.66 -15.19 -8.35
N GLY A 68 -9.94 -16.30 -7.64
CA GLY A 68 -10.68 -17.44 -8.18
C GLY A 68 -9.74 -18.41 -8.90
N GLU A 69 -9.88 -18.55 -10.23
CA GLU A 69 -9.06 -19.50 -11.02
C GLU A 69 -7.58 -19.13 -11.12
N THR A 70 -7.24 -17.88 -10.77
CA THR A 70 -5.87 -17.37 -10.79
C THR A 70 -5.49 -16.75 -9.45
N THR A 71 -4.19 -16.71 -9.18
CA THR A 71 -3.60 -16.13 -7.97
C THR A 71 -2.45 -15.21 -8.37
N SER A 72 -2.41 -14.00 -7.82
CA SER A 72 -1.27 -13.09 -7.95
C SER A 72 -0.27 -13.36 -6.84
N VAL A 73 0.96 -13.69 -7.21
CA VAL A 73 2.09 -13.84 -6.28
C VAL A 73 3.11 -12.77 -6.60
N GLY A 74 3.38 -11.88 -5.64
CA GLY A 74 4.21 -10.71 -5.93
C GLY A 74 4.99 -10.17 -4.76
N VAL A 75 5.91 -9.27 -5.09
CA VAL A 75 6.78 -8.56 -4.17
C VAL A 75 6.90 -7.10 -4.60
N CYS A 76 7.22 -6.24 -3.66
CA CYS A 76 7.55 -4.84 -3.92
C CYS A 76 8.86 -4.48 -3.23
N SER A 77 9.69 -3.61 -3.83
CA SER A 77 10.84 -3.02 -3.14
C SER A 77 11.26 -1.68 -3.76
N ALA A 78 11.77 -0.76 -2.94
CA ALA A 78 12.50 0.44 -3.38
C ALA A 78 14.01 0.19 -3.53
N ASN A 79 14.52 -0.96 -3.06
CA ASN A 79 15.95 -1.23 -3.05
C ASN A 79 16.47 -1.55 -4.45
N LYS A 80 17.30 -0.65 -5.00
CA LYS A 80 17.92 -0.83 -6.32
C LYS A 80 18.88 -2.01 -6.28
N GLY A 81 18.64 -2.99 -7.16
CA GLY A 81 19.44 -4.22 -7.26
C GLY A 81 18.86 -5.41 -6.52
N PHE A 82 17.79 -5.24 -5.75
CA PHE A 82 17.04 -6.38 -5.21
C PHE A 82 16.31 -7.11 -6.35
N SER A 83 16.55 -8.42 -6.48
CA SER A 83 15.92 -9.22 -7.55
C SER A 83 14.49 -9.58 -7.17
N LEU A 84 13.53 -8.75 -7.60
CA LEU A 84 12.10 -9.00 -7.39
C LEU A 84 11.65 -10.34 -8.01
N ARG A 85 12.25 -10.76 -9.14
CA ARG A 85 11.92 -12.04 -9.78
C ARG A 85 12.35 -13.23 -8.94
N ASN A 86 13.57 -13.20 -8.41
CA ASN A 86 14.06 -14.27 -7.54
C ASN A 86 13.21 -14.32 -6.26
N ALA A 87 12.88 -13.16 -5.68
CA ALA A 87 12.03 -13.11 -4.49
C ALA A 87 10.63 -13.69 -4.72
N VAL A 88 10.01 -13.49 -5.90
CA VAL A 88 8.76 -14.19 -6.25
C VAL A 88 8.99 -15.70 -6.40
N GLY A 89 10.08 -16.13 -7.04
CA GLY A 89 10.46 -17.54 -7.13
C GLY A 89 10.58 -18.18 -5.74
N ASP A 90 11.35 -17.56 -4.85
CA ASP A 90 11.55 -17.97 -3.46
C ASP A 90 10.22 -18.05 -2.68
N LEU A 91 9.30 -17.10 -2.89
CA LEU A 91 7.99 -17.13 -2.24
C LEU A 91 7.13 -18.28 -2.78
N ARG A 92 7.17 -18.52 -4.08
CA ARG A 92 6.42 -19.60 -4.72
C ARG A 92 6.91 -20.97 -4.25
N GLU A 93 8.22 -21.17 -4.20
CA GLU A 93 8.83 -22.39 -3.68
C GLU A 93 8.47 -22.61 -2.20
N ALA A 94 8.58 -21.56 -1.37
CA ALA A 94 8.24 -21.64 0.05
C ALA A 94 6.77 -21.95 0.34
N THR A 95 5.87 -21.73 -0.63
CA THR A 95 4.41 -21.93 -0.47
C THR A 95 3.87 -23.05 -1.37
N GLY A 96 4.72 -23.75 -2.13
CA GLY A 96 4.32 -24.80 -3.08
C GLY A 96 3.59 -24.28 -4.32
N LEU A 97 3.57 -22.96 -4.55
CA LEU A 97 3.00 -22.32 -5.74
C LEU A 97 3.98 -22.32 -6.93
N ASP A 98 5.18 -22.85 -6.76
CA ASP A 98 6.14 -23.10 -7.85
C ASP A 98 5.62 -24.17 -8.82
N ALA A 99 4.85 -25.14 -8.32
CA ALA A 99 4.15 -26.14 -9.13
C ALA A 99 3.00 -25.56 -9.98
N SER A 100 2.47 -24.39 -9.63
CA SER A 100 1.41 -23.73 -10.39
C SER A 100 1.91 -23.19 -11.73
N GLN A 101 1.10 -23.35 -12.77
CA GLN A 101 1.39 -22.78 -14.09
C GLN A 101 1.41 -21.24 -14.03
N THR A 102 2.51 -20.62 -14.44
CA THR A 102 2.57 -19.16 -14.66
C THR A 102 1.79 -18.79 -15.92
N ILE A 103 0.80 -17.91 -15.78
CA ILE A 103 -0.03 -17.38 -16.86
C ILE A 103 0.56 -16.07 -17.37
N ARG A 104 0.97 -15.17 -16.47
CA ARG A 104 1.48 -13.85 -16.82
C ARG A 104 2.51 -13.36 -15.82
N ARG A 105 3.40 -12.48 -16.27
CA ARG A 105 4.40 -11.78 -15.44
C ARG A 105 4.24 -10.28 -15.68
N GLU A 106 4.13 -9.50 -14.62
CA GLU A 106 3.95 -8.05 -14.75
C GLU A 106 4.80 -7.32 -13.71
N GLY A 107 5.17 -6.09 -14.04
CA GLY A 107 5.83 -5.20 -13.11
C GLY A 107 5.34 -3.78 -13.33
N ALA A 108 5.26 -3.02 -12.24
CA ALA A 108 4.78 -1.65 -12.26
C ALA A 108 5.59 -0.77 -11.30
N PRO A 109 5.94 0.46 -11.69
CA PRO A 109 6.38 1.46 -10.74
C PRO A 109 5.18 1.96 -9.93
N ILE A 110 5.39 2.16 -8.63
CA ILE A 110 4.39 2.69 -7.71
C ILE A 110 4.95 3.96 -7.07
N PRO A 111 4.30 5.12 -7.22
CA PRO A 111 4.78 6.37 -6.65
C PRO A 111 4.70 6.33 -5.11
N LEU A 112 5.73 6.82 -4.44
CA LEU A 112 5.87 6.68 -2.98
C LEU A 112 5.16 7.77 -2.17
N ARG A 113 4.74 8.87 -2.80
CA ARG A 113 4.13 10.00 -2.09
C ARG A 113 3.35 10.91 -3.04
N PRO A 114 2.32 11.61 -2.54
CA PRO A 114 1.65 12.66 -3.30
C PRO A 114 2.62 13.76 -3.73
N LEU A 115 2.45 14.26 -4.97
CA LEU A 115 3.19 15.41 -5.46
C LEU A 115 2.90 16.67 -4.62
N GLN A 116 3.87 17.60 -4.61
CA GLN A 116 3.70 18.89 -3.93
C GLN A 116 2.73 19.82 -4.65
N ARG A 117 2.56 19.63 -5.96
CA ARG A 117 1.58 20.31 -6.81
C ARG A 117 0.92 19.29 -7.72
N TRP A 118 -0.37 19.47 -7.97
CA TRP A 118 -1.12 18.65 -8.94
C TRP A 118 -1.53 19.47 -10.16
N ASP A 119 -1.51 20.79 -10.07
CA ASP A 119 -1.81 21.70 -11.17
C ASP A 119 -0.55 22.35 -11.73
N ASN A 120 -0.63 22.82 -12.98
CA ASN A 120 0.40 23.64 -13.61
C ASN A 120 0.17 25.16 -13.45
N GLY A 121 -0.82 25.57 -12.65
CA GLY A 121 -1.29 26.95 -12.55
C GLY A 121 -1.99 27.46 -13.82
N ARG A 122 -2.30 26.57 -14.76
CA ARG A 122 -3.00 26.82 -16.02
C ARG A 122 -4.08 25.75 -16.22
N GLU A 123 -4.19 25.13 -17.37
CA GLU A 123 -5.30 24.25 -17.73
C GLU A 123 -5.15 22.79 -17.28
N VAL A 124 -4.05 22.38 -16.62
CA VAL A 124 -3.77 20.97 -16.28
C VAL A 124 -3.92 20.72 -14.79
N VAL A 125 -4.55 19.59 -14.44
CA VAL A 125 -4.58 19.02 -13.08
C VAL A 125 -4.36 17.50 -13.12
N LEU A 126 -3.66 16.95 -12.14
CA LEU A 126 -3.35 15.51 -12.06
C LEU A 126 -4.30 14.75 -11.13
N ALA A 127 -4.49 13.46 -11.41
CA ALA A 127 -5.23 12.51 -10.57
C ALA A 127 -4.56 11.12 -10.55
N GLY A 128 -4.87 10.30 -9.53
CA GLY A 128 -4.34 8.94 -9.43
C GLY A 128 -2.82 8.88 -9.29
N ASP A 129 -2.21 7.82 -9.82
CA ASP A 129 -0.77 7.62 -9.70
C ASP A 129 0.04 8.74 -10.35
N ALA A 130 -0.51 9.44 -11.34
CA ALA A 130 0.10 10.64 -11.92
C ALA A 130 0.29 11.75 -10.87
N ALA A 131 -0.63 11.85 -9.91
CA ALA A 131 -0.56 12.76 -8.77
C ALA A 131 0.21 12.17 -7.57
N GLY A 132 0.66 10.91 -7.65
CA GLY A 132 1.38 10.19 -6.62
C GLY A 132 0.53 9.69 -5.45
N VAL A 133 -0.78 9.51 -5.64
CA VAL A 133 -1.69 9.16 -4.54
C VAL A 133 -1.77 7.67 -4.25
N VAL A 134 -0.65 7.08 -3.83
CA VAL A 134 -0.61 5.72 -3.30
C VAL A 134 -0.28 5.76 -1.81
N ALA A 135 -1.04 5.04 -0.99
CA ALA A 135 -0.81 5.00 0.44
C ALA A 135 0.52 4.30 0.79
N PRO A 136 1.39 4.95 1.59
CA PRO A 136 2.57 4.30 2.15
C PRO A 136 2.19 3.08 2.99
N ALA A 137 3.14 2.19 3.25
CA ALA A 137 2.99 0.91 3.95
C ALA A 137 2.09 -0.13 3.25
N SER A 138 0.88 0.24 2.80
CA SER A 138 -0.10 -0.71 2.22
C SER A 138 -0.07 -0.80 0.70
N GLY A 139 0.60 0.11 0.00
CA GLY A 139 0.62 0.12 -1.48
C GLY A 139 -0.75 0.35 -2.11
N GLU A 140 -1.75 0.77 -1.33
CA GLU A 140 -3.11 0.95 -1.84
C GLU A 140 -3.21 2.20 -2.72
N GLY A 141 -3.48 2.01 -4.00
CA GLY A 141 -3.64 3.09 -4.98
C GLY A 141 -5.06 3.25 -5.50
N ILE A 142 -5.82 2.16 -5.71
CA ILE A 142 -7.11 2.17 -6.42
C ILE A 142 -8.11 3.13 -5.78
N TYR A 143 -8.34 3.00 -4.46
CA TYR A 143 -9.26 3.90 -3.74
C TYR A 143 -8.84 5.37 -3.88
N TYR A 144 -7.55 5.66 -3.66
CA TYR A 144 -7.06 7.03 -3.68
C TYR A 144 -6.99 7.62 -5.09
N ALA A 145 -6.86 6.79 -6.12
CA ALA A 145 -6.98 7.19 -7.51
C ALA A 145 -8.42 7.60 -7.84
N MET A 146 -9.42 6.83 -7.41
CA MET A 146 -10.83 7.20 -7.56
C MET A 146 -11.16 8.48 -6.79
N ALA A 147 -10.73 8.58 -5.52
CA ALA A 147 -10.93 9.78 -4.70
C ALA A 147 -10.22 11.01 -5.31
N GLY A 148 -8.98 10.86 -5.75
CA GLY A 148 -8.21 11.90 -6.44
C GLY A 148 -8.88 12.34 -7.74
N GLY A 149 -9.42 11.40 -8.52
CA GLY A 149 -10.21 11.68 -9.71
C GLY A 149 -11.45 12.51 -9.41
N ARG A 150 -12.17 12.20 -8.32
CA ARG A 150 -13.32 13.01 -7.89
C ARG A 150 -12.92 14.43 -7.51
N PHE A 151 -11.83 14.60 -6.76
CA PHE A 151 -11.34 15.94 -6.40
C PHE A 151 -10.84 16.74 -7.62
N ALA A 152 -10.23 16.08 -8.60
CA ALA A 152 -9.83 16.71 -9.85
C ALA A 152 -11.04 17.13 -10.69
N ALA A 153 -12.06 16.27 -10.79
CA ALA A 153 -13.31 16.58 -11.49
C ALA A 153 -14.03 17.79 -10.86
N ASP A 154 -14.23 17.81 -9.55
CA ASP A 154 -14.85 18.94 -8.86
C ASP A 154 -14.05 20.25 -9.04
N ALA A 155 -12.71 20.16 -9.13
CA ALA A 155 -11.85 21.33 -9.33
C ALA A 155 -11.93 21.88 -10.77
N VAL A 156 -12.05 20.98 -11.76
CA VAL A 156 -12.31 21.35 -13.17
C VAL A 156 -13.70 21.95 -13.32
N ASP A 157 -14.70 21.39 -12.65
CA ASP A 157 -16.07 21.91 -12.65
C ASP A 157 -16.11 23.37 -12.15
N ALA A 158 -15.48 23.64 -11.01
CA ALA A 158 -15.34 25.00 -10.48
C ALA A 158 -14.56 25.94 -11.42
N LEU A 159 -13.55 25.44 -12.14
CA LEU A 159 -12.86 26.21 -13.18
C LEU A 159 -13.81 26.56 -14.33
N LEU A 160 -14.63 25.62 -14.80
CA LEU A 160 -15.57 25.84 -15.91
C LEU A 160 -16.66 26.85 -15.53
N GLU A 161 -17.14 26.83 -14.30
CA GLU A 161 -18.16 27.78 -13.82
C GLU A 161 -17.61 29.20 -13.63
N THR A 162 -16.39 29.33 -13.11
CA THR A 162 -15.85 30.63 -12.67
C THR A 162 -14.84 31.25 -13.63
N GLY A 163 -14.24 30.44 -14.51
CA GLY A 163 -13.07 30.81 -15.30
C GLY A 163 -11.78 30.95 -14.47
N ASP A 164 -11.80 30.75 -13.14
CA ASP A 164 -10.63 30.93 -12.29
C ASP A 164 -9.76 29.67 -12.21
N VAL A 165 -8.61 29.74 -12.87
CA VAL A 165 -7.62 28.66 -12.95
C VAL A 165 -7.09 28.19 -11.59
N ARG A 166 -7.16 29.06 -10.56
CA ARG A 166 -6.75 28.72 -9.19
C ARG A 166 -7.65 27.65 -8.57
N ALA A 167 -8.84 27.41 -9.14
CA ALA A 167 -9.71 26.32 -8.73
C ALA A 167 -9.02 24.94 -8.85
N LEU A 168 -8.13 24.72 -9.83
CA LEU A 168 -7.46 23.43 -10.01
C LEU A 168 -6.58 23.03 -8.82
N ALA A 169 -5.95 23.99 -8.14
CA ALA A 169 -5.16 23.74 -6.94
C ALA A 169 -6.00 23.18 -5.76
N THR A 170 -7.33 23.34 -5.82
CA THR A 170 -8.23 22.81 -4.79
C THR A 170 -8.28 21.28 -4.78
N ALA A 171 -8.01 20.61 -5.90
CA ALA A 171 -8.00 19.15 -5.99
C ALA A 171 -7.03 18.55 -4.96
N ARG A 172 -5.76 18.98 -5.01
CA ARG A 172 -4.73 18.57 -4.05
C ARG A 172 -5.09 19.01 -2.63
N LYS A 173 -5.54 20.26 -2.46
CA LYS A 173 -5.87 20.81 -1.12
C LYS A 173 -6.94 19.96 -0.43
N ARG A 174 -8.01 19.60 -1.15
CA ARG A 174 -9.10 18.77 -0.64
C ARG A 174 -8.66 17.34 -0.37
N PHE A 175 -7.88 16.73 -1.27
CA PHE A 175 -7.30 15.41 -1.04
C PHE A 175 -6.41 15.37 0.21
N MET A 176 -5.49 16.32 0.36
CA MET A 176 -4.58 16.37 1.52
C MET A 176 -5.34 16.69 2.81
N LYS A 177 -6.42 17.48 2.76
CA LYS A 177 -7.31 17.70 3.91
C LYS A 177 -7.99 16.40 4.34
N ALA A 178 -8.44 15.57 3.40
CA ALA A 178 -9.14 14.32 3.68
C ALA A 178 -8.18 13.19 4.11
N HIS A 179 -7.04 13.03 3.43
CA HIS A 179 -6.20 11.83 3.53
C HIS A 179 -4.76 12.11 3.96
N GLY A 180 -4.31 13.37 3.97
CA GLY A 180 -2.90 13.71 4.23
C GLY A 180 -2.37 13.24 5.57
N ARG A 181 -3.22 13.26 6.62
CA ARG A 181 -2.85 12.74 7.94
C ARG A 181 -2.68 11.22 7.94
N VAL A 182 -3.53 10.49 7.22
CA VAL A 182 -3.41 9.03 7.05
C VAL A 182 -2.09 8.69 6.34
N PHE A 183 -1.81 9.35 5.23
CA PHE A 183 -0.55 9.16 4.48
C PHE A 183 0.69 9.42 5.34
N TRP A 184 0.66 10.48 6.14
CA TRP A 184 1.76 10.80 7.05
C TRP A 184 1.99 9.73 8.12
N ILE A 185 0.91 9.26 8.76
CA ILE A 185 0.98 8.20 9.78
C ILE A 185 1.48 6.89 9.17
N LEU A 186 0.92 6.47 8.03
CA LEU A 186 1.36 5.27 7.33
C LEU A 186 2.82 5.36 6.92
N GLY A 187 3.28 6.54 6.47
CA GLY A 187 4.69 6.76 6.15
C GLY A 187 5.62 6.62 7.37
N ILE A 188 5.19 7.06 8.56
CA ILE A 188 5.94 6.83 9.80
C ILE A 188 5.97 5.35 10.15
N MET A 189 4.80 4.69 10.11
CA MET A 189 4.67 3.27 10.40
C MET A 189 5.58 2.44 9.49
N GLN A 190 5.58 2.71 8.19
CA GLN A 190 6.45 2.03 7.23
C GLN A 190 7.93 2.17 7.62
N ARG A 191 8.41 3.40 7.84
CA ARG A 191 9.82 3.66 8.21
C ARG A 191 10.21 2.99 9.52
N PHE A 192 9.28 2.90 10.47
CA PHE A 192 9.56 2.31 11.77
C PHE A 192 9.55 0.78 11.73
N TRP A 193 8.44 0.19 11.26
CA TRP A 193 8.20 -1.26 11.31
C TRP A 193 9.02 -2.02 10.29
N TYR A 194 9.26 -1.46 9.10
CA TYR A 194 9.97 -2.16 8.03
C TYR A 194 11.48 -1.91 8.08
N ALA A 195 12.03 -1.44 9.21
CA ALA A 195 13.45 -1.17 9.36
C ALA A 195 14.30 -2.45 9.54
N ASN A 196 13.73 -3.51 10.13
CA ASN A 196 14.39 -4.82 10.30
C ASN A 196 13.35 -5.91 10.63
N ASP A 197 13.74 -7.17 10.47
CA ASP A 197 12.85 -8.32 10.68
C ASP A 197 12.31 -8.41 12.10
N ARG A 198 13.09 -8.07 13.13
CA ARG A 198 12.60 -8.06 14.52
C ARG A 198 11.41 -7.12 14.71
N ARG A 199 11.39 -5.97 14.02
CA ARG A 199 10.26 -5.03 14.06
C ARG A 199 9.11 -5.50 13.20
N ARG A 200 9.36 -6.12 12.05
CA ARG A 200 8.32 -6.73 11.20
C ARG A 200 7.57 -7.83 11.95
N GLU A 201 8.29 -8.72 12.62
CA GLU A 201 7.70 -9.78 13.45
C GLU A 201 6.85 -9.19 14.59
N ARG A 202 7.30 -8.11 15.22
CA ARG A 202 6.49 -7.40 16.22
C ARG A 202 5.22 -6.81 15.61
N PHE A 203 5.32 -6.17 14.45
CA PHE A 203 4.16 -5.64 13.75
C PHE A 203 3.12 -6.74 13.47
N VAL A 204 3.55 -7.89 12.94
CA VAL A 204 2.68 -9.06 12.70
C VAL A 204 2.10 -9.59 14.00
N SER A 205 2.88 -9.66 15.08
CA SER A 205 2.39 -10.14 16.38
C SER A 205 1.28 -9.26 16.97
N ILE A 206 1.38 -7.93 16.80
CA ILE A 206 0.37 -6.97 17.25
C ILE A 206 -0.93 -7.13 16.45
N CYS A 207 -0.83 -7.45 15.16
CA CYS A 207 -1.99 -7.72 14.29
C CYS A 207 -2.77 -8.99 14.68
N ARG A 208 -2.28 -9.82 15.63
CA ARG A 208 -3.05 -10.93 16.19
C ARG A 208 -4.10 -10.49 17.21
N ASP A 209 -3.98 -9.29 17.76
CA ASP A 209 -4.95 -8.77 18.72
C ASP A 209 -6.27 -8.39 18.00
N PRO A 210 -7.43 -8.95 18.40
CA PRO A 210 -8.73 -8.63 17.80
C PRO A 210 -9.08 -7.15 17.83
N ASP A 211 -8.63 -6.40 18.86
CA ASP A 211 -8.86 -4.96 18.94
C ASP A 211 -8.08 -4.24 17.82
N VAL A 212 -6.83 -4.65 17.57
CA VAL A 212 -6.00 -4.11 16.48
C VAL A 212 -6.61 -4.45 15.13
N GLN A 213 -7.09 -5.68 14.95
CA GLN A 213 -7.76 -6.10 13.72
C GLN A 213 -9.00 -5.26 13.46
N HIS A 214 -9.85 -5.07 14.47
CA HIS A 214 -11.05 -4.24 14.35
C HIS A 214 -10.71 -2.79 14.01
N LEU A 215 -9.74 -2.18 14.69
CA LEU A 215 -9.32 -0.80 14.41
C LEU A 215 -8.72 -0.65 13.00
N THR A 216 -7.90 -1.60 12.59
CA THR A 216 -7.30 -1.62 11.25
C THR A 216 -8.37 -1.80 10.18
N TRP A 217 -9.32 -2.71 10.39
CA TRP A 217 -10.46 -2.92 9.51
C TRP A 217 -11.31 -1.66 9.35
N GLN A 218 -11.66 -1.01 10.45
CA GLN A 218 -12.44 0.22 10.43
C GLN A 218 -11.70 1.35 9.71
N ALA A 219 -10.41 1.53 10.00
CA ALA A 219 -9.57 2.51 9.32
C ALA A 219 -9.42 2.21 7.82
N TYR A 220 -9.30 0.93 7.46
CA TYR A 220 -9.19 0.48 6.08
C TYR A 220 -10.52 0.60 5.32
N MET A 221 -11.66 0.28 5.90
CA MET A 221 -12.96 0.34 5.23
C MET A 221 -13.46 1.78 5.08
N HIS A 222 -13.28 2.62 6.10
CA HIS A 222 -13.80 3.98 6.09
C HIS A 222 -12.77 5.02 5.61
N LYS A 223 -11.50 4.62 5.42
CA LYS A 223 -10.39 5.48 4.96
C LYS A 223 -10.23 6.77 5.77
N GLN A 224 -10.72 6.73 7.01
CA GLN A 224 -10.63 7.78 8.00
C GLN A 224 -9.88 7.23 9.20
N LEU A 225 -9.10 8.08 9.86
CA LEU A 225 -8.63 7.75 11.21
C LEU A 225 -9.87 7.69 12.08
N VAL A 226 -10.29 6.47 12.40
CA VAL A 226 -11.29 6.23 13.42
C VAL A 226 -10.79 6.98 14.66
N ARG A 227 -11.59 7.89 15.20
CA ARG A 227 -11.39 8.37 16.57
C ARG A 227 -11.67 7.19 17.49
N ALA A 228 -10.71 6.28 17.54
CA ALA A 228 -10.85 5.04 18.26
C ALA A 228 -10.81 5.34 19.76
N LYS A 229 -11.66 4.63 20.48
CA LYS A 229 -11.89 4.77 21.92
C LYS A 229 -10.52 4.82 22.64
N PRO A 230 -10.20 5.89 23.39
CA PRO A 230 -8.89 6.09 24.00
C PRO A 230 -8.41 4.90 24.85
N LEU A 231 -9.36 4.18 25.45
CA LEU A 231 -9.12 2.96 26.24
C LEU A 231 -8.51 1.81 25.44
N ALA A 232 -8.87 1.64 24.16
CA ALA A 232 -8.28 0.61 23.30
C ALA A 232 -6.81 0.93 23.00
N HIS A 233 -6.49 2.19 22.72
CA HIS A 233 -5.10 2.64 22.54
C HIS A 233 -4.28 2.55 23.81
N VAL A 234 -4.85 2.86 24.97
CA VAL A 234 -4.18 2.68 26.28
C VAL A 234 -3.96 1.20 26.57
N ARG A 235 -4.92 0.31 26.25
CA ARG A 235 -4.77 -1.14 26.46
C ARG A 235 -3.73 -1.76 25.53
N ILE A 236 -3.72 -1.37 24.26
CA ILE A 236 -2.69 -1.76 23.28
C ILE A 236 -1.33 -1.24 23.73
N PHE A 237 -1.23 0.04 24.11
CA PHE A 237 0.01 0.63 24.62
C PHE A 237 0.53 -0.04 25.90
N LEU A 238 -0.33 -0.39 26.85
CA LEU A 238 0.04 -1.11 28.07
C LEU A 238 0.45 -2.57 27.79
N LYS A 239 -0.22 -3.25 26.86
CA LYS A 239 0.17 -4.60 26.39
C LYS A 239 1.52 -4.56 25.67
N ASP A 240 1.71 -3.62 24.75
CA ASP A 240 2.97 -3.42 24.01
C ASP A 240 4.11 -3.03 24.94
N LEU A 241 3.85 -2.20 25.96
CA LEU A 241 4.82 -1.85 27.00
C LEU A 241 5.18 -3.10 27.83
N ALA A 242 4.21 -3.93 28.24
CA ALA A 242 4.48 -5.19 28.95
C ALA A 242 5.29 -6.20 28.11
N HIS A 243 5.09 -6.24 26.78
CA HIS A 243 5.94 -6.98 25.86
C HIS A 243 7.34 -6.37 25.70
N LEU A 244 7.49 -5.05 25.86
CA LEU A 244 8.78 -4.34 25.80
C LEU A 244 9.61 -4.50 27.07
N VAL A 245 8.98 -4.59 28.25
CA VAL A 245 9.65 -4.80 29.55
C VAL A 245 9.87 -6.29 29.88
N GLY A 246 9.54 -7.20 28.95
CA GLY A 246 9.79 -8.64 29.13
C GLY A 246 8.89 -9.35 30.16
N LEU A 247 7.77 -8.73 30.55
CA LEU A 247 6.84 -9.27 31.55
C LEU A 247 5.84 -10.29 30.97
N ALA A 248 5.74 -10.39 29.64
CA ALA A 248 4.93 -11.39 28.96
C ALA A 248 5.81 -12.41 28.22
N ARG A 249 5.80 -13.67 28.68
CA ARG A 249 6.44 -14.80 27.99
C ARG A 249 5.80 -14.99 26.62
N VAL A 250 6.62 -15.09 25.59
CA VAL A 250 6.22 -15.62 24.28
C VAL A 250 5.87 -17.08 24.49
N SER A 251 4.58 -17.41 24.44
CA SER A 251 4.14 -18.81 24.41
C SER A 251 4.60 -19.41 23.08
N GLN A 252 5.70 -20.16 23.12
CA GLN A 252 6.05 -21.13 22.08
C GLN A 252 4.92 -22.16 22.02
N PRO A 253 4.36 -22.49 20.84
CA PRO A 253 3.38 -23.55 20.74
C PRO A 253 4.06 -24.87 21.09
N SER A 254 3.50 -25.57 22.08
CA SER A 254 3.87 -26.94 22.40
C SER A 254 3.51 -27.83 21.21
N GLY A 255 4.51 -28.14 20.39
CA GLY A 255 4.45 -29.29 19.50
C GLY A 255 4.34 -30.56 20.34
N LYS A 256 3.42 -31.44 19.96
CA LYS A 256 3.37 -32.85 20.39
C LYS A 256 2.51 -33.63 19.40
N PRO A 257 2.87 -34.90 19.21
CA PRO A 257 3.92 -35.41 18.33
C PRO A 257 3.41 -35.69 16.91
#